data_AF-A0A4U9WEH7-F1
#
_entry.id   AF-A0A4U9WEH7-F1
#
_cell.length_a   1.000
_cell.length_b   1.000
_cell.length_c   1.000
_cell.angle_alpha   90.00
_cell.angle_beta   90.00
_cell.angle_gamma   90.00
#
_symmetry.space_group_name_H-M   'P 1'
#
loop_
_entity.id
_entity.type
_entity.pdbx_description
1 polymer ?
#
loop_
_entity_poly.entity_id
_entity_poly.type
_entity_poly.pdbx_seq_one_letter_code
_entity_poly.pdbx_strand_id
1 'polypeptide(L)'
;MKRLFSTFTSENGAIAIVYVIIFPFLLAATAVALDGSMILKRKARLADASSEAVLAIAAIDNRLIDDTARNVNDKIINEYIGFYFPSRAIENVSLGVTMTDNVDEDGYVDYKLNITADFKTLLPLANIGFPAFGEKVSIGNQDNNSGNARKFITTNSVPADYVFVVDFSATMNIAYTGSDGLATNRLNMLKTVVNDVISGSQHTDSQFALVPFDLGVPFRAKDAVNNTLPYRNEKNEAGGELVGCSTLYVPKVKFSSDNIDYDFWANKHIVHKSYSELDGNRSAIFYNFDRSRYLYYRFIVGESLGETIEGLEKRSWCVLNQQANPLAGRYMFSCEKDPTRSIFTPTNQNIIDEQYAAVIALIETMRGKLSFERSSIANSETIDYAATLDDDNIFNTDNVQEFIQPWAPNMYEYRAFSGMCQSATKLITVGQRVTQDYAEKEMAKTLDSAKPSAFLIPLTTNKIEKEALVNNLMQMQAGGRYR
;
A
#
# COMPACT_ATOMS: atom_id res chain seq x y z
N MET A 1 -47.88 26.09 51.64
CA MET A 1 -46.99 25.60 52.74
C MET A 1 -47.31 24.18 53.21
N LYS A 2 -48.55 23.81 53.58
CA LYS A 2 -48.89 22.44 54.07
C LYS A 2 -48.58 21.29 53.09
N ARG A 3 -48.80 21.47 51.78
CA ARG A 3 -48.44 20.45 50.76
C ARG A 3 -46.93 20.26 50.62
N LEU A 4 -46.13 21.31 50.76
CA LEU A 4 -44.67 21.23 50.69
C LEU A 4 -44.13 20.37 51.85
N PHE A 5 -44.58 20.65 53.08
CA PHE A 5 -44.21 19.90 54.30
C PHE A 5 -44.66 18.43 54.27
N SER A 6 -45.80 18.13 53.65
CA SER A 6 -46.26 16.76 53.44
C SER A 6 -45.39 16.01 52.43
N THR A 7 -44.88 16.68 51.40
CA THR A 7 -43.91 16.07 50.47
C THR A 7 -42.60 15.78 51.19
N PHE A 8 -42.08 16.71 52.01
CA PHE A 8 -40.85 16.57 52.81
C PHE A 8 -40.86 15.41 53.81
N THR A 9 -42.04 14.92 54.21
CA THR A 9 -42.21 13.84 55.20
C THR A 9 -42.52 12.48 54.56
N SER A 10 -42.63 12.41 53.23
CA SER A 10 -42.79 11.16 52.48
C SER A 10 -41.43 10.60 52.04
N GLU A 11 -41.28 9.27 51.96
CA GLU A 11 -40.04 8.61 51.49
C GLU A 11 -39.60 9.15 50.11
N ASN A 12 -40.56 9.38 49.21
CA ASN A 12 -40.32 9.96 47.90
C ASN A 12 -39.80 11.41 47.95
N GLY A 13 -40.21 12.20 48.95
CA GLY A 13 -39.70 13.55 49.14
C GLY A 13 -38.31 13.60 49.78
N ALA A 14 -38.00 12.68 50.69
CA ALA A 14 -36.66 12.53 51.23
C ALA A 14 -35.64 12.18 50.12
N ILE A 15 -36.01 11.24 49.23
CA ILE A 15 -35.21 10.88 48.04
C ILE A 15 -35.04 12.10 47.11
N ALA A 16 -36.10 12.88 46.88
CA ALA A 16 -36.04 14.06 46.02
C ALA A 16 -35.06 15.14 46.55
N ILE A 17 -35.00 15.35 47.86
CA ILE A 17 -34.08 16.32 48.48
C ILE A 17 -32.64 15.88 48.31
N VAL A 18 -32.37 14.60 48.61
CA VAL A 18 -31.03 14.01 48.43
C VAL A 18 -30.61 14.11 46.96
N TYR A 19 -31.52 13.84 46.03
CA TYR A 19 -31.27 13.99 44.60
C TYR A 19 -30.96 15.44 44.22
N VAL A 20 -31.72 16.43 44.71
CA VAL A 20 -31.48 17.86 44.43
C VAL A 20 -30.13 18.34 44.98
N ILE A 21 -29.67 17.79 46.11
CA ILE A 21 -28.36 18.12 46.68
C ILE A 21 -27.22 17.45 45.91
N ILE A 22 -27.38 16.18 45.51
CA ILE A 22 -26.31 15.38 44.88
C ILE A 22 -26.21 15.62 43.36
N PHE A 23 -27.33 15.80 42.68
CA PHE A 23 -27.41 15.95 41.23
C PHE A 23 -26.48 17.06 40.68
N PRO A 24 -26.38 18.25 41.29
CA PRO A 24 -25.47 19.29 40.81
C PRO A 24 -23.99 18.89 40.90
N PHE A 25 -23.60 18.10 41.92
CA PHE A 25 -22.24 17.55 42.01
C PHE A 25 -21.97 16.47 40.96
N LEU A 26 -22.94 15.59 40.69
CA LEU A 26 -22.82 14.59 39.62
C LEU A 26 -22.72 15.27 38.24
N LEU A 27 -23.50 16.32 38.02
CA LEU A 27 -23.47 17.13 36.80
C LEU A 27 -22.10 17.82 36.63
N ALA A 28 -21.57 18.45 37.69
CA ALA A 28 -20.26 19.06 37.68
C ALA A 28 -19.14 18.03 37.42
N ALA A 29 -19.18 16.87 38.10
CA ALA A 29 -18.21 15.79 37.89
C ALA A 29 -18.26 15.26 36.44
N THR A 30 -19.46 15.10 35.88
CA THR A 30 -19.64 14.67 34.48
C THR A 30 -19.10 15.72 33.51
N ALA A 31 -19.36 17.00 33.75
CA ALA A 31 -18.82 18.08 32.93
C ALA A 31 -17.28 18.13 32.98
N VAL A 32 -16.69 18.03 34.17
CA VAL A 32 -15.23 17.96 34.32
C VAL A 32 -14.66 16.72 33.61
N ALA A 33 -15.30 15.56 33.72
CA ALA A 33 -14.84 14.36 33.04
C ALA A 33 -14.89 14.49 31.52
N LEU A 34 -16.01 14.97 30.97
CA LEU A 34 -16.19 15.15 29.52
C LEU A 34 -15.25 16.21 28.96
N ASP A 35 -15.27 17.42 29.52
CA ASP A 35 -14.42 18.52 29.05
C ASP A 35 -12.95 18.24 29.32
N GLY A 36 -12.60 17.62 30.45
CA GLY A 36 -11.24 17.20 30.76
C GLY A 36 -10.69 16.20 29.76
N SER A 37 -11.48 15.17 29.39
CA SER A 37 -11.09 14.20 28.36
C SER A 37 -10.91 14.85 26.98
N MET A 38 -11.78 15.81 26.63
CA MET A 38 -11.70 16.55 25.38
C MET A 38 -10.47 17.46 25.33
N ILE A 39 -10.16 18.14 26.44
CA ILE A 39 -8.97 18.97 26.62
C ILE A 39 -7.71 18.12 26.46
N LEU A 40 -7.62 16.96 27.10
CA LEU A 40 -6.48 16.05 26.96
C LEU A 40 -6.29 15.59 25.50
N LYS A 41 -7.38 15.22 24.81
CA LYS A 41 -7.34 14.83 23.39
C LYS A 41 -6.90 15.97 22.49
N ARG A 42 -7.37 17.20 22.75
CA ARG A 42 -6.96 18.40 22.01
C ARG A 42 -5.50 18.75 22.29
N LYS A 43 -5.04 18.63 23.53
CA LYS A 43 -3.62 18.81 23.91
C LYS A 43 -2.72 17.82 23.19
N ALA A 44 -3.09 16.54 23.15
CA ALA A 44 -2.35 15.51 22.42
C ALA A 44 -2.25 15.82 20.93
N ARG A 45 -3.37 16.13 20.27
CA ARG A 45 -3.36 16.52 18.84
C ARG A 45 -2.55 17.80 18.57
N LEU A 46 -2.59 18.76 19.48
CA LEU A 46 -1.79 19.99 19.36
C LEU A 46 -0.29 19.68 19.52
N ALA A 47 0.07 18.75 20.41
CA ALA A 47 1.43 18.27 20.57
C ALA A 47 1.92 17.55 19.31
N ASP A 48 1.11 16.68 18.70
CA ASP A 48 1.40 16.00 17.43
C ASP A 48 1.61 17.03 16.30
N ALA A 49 0.64 17.93 16.11
CA ALA A 49 0.73 19.01 15.12
C ALA A 49 1.99 19.87 15.31
N SER A 50 2.33 20.21 16.55
CA SER A 50 3.53 21.01 16.86
C SER A 50 4.83 20.26 16.58
N SER A 51 4.85 18.94 16.80
CA SER A 51 6.05 18.12 16.62
C SER A 51 6.33 17.86 15.14
N GLU A 52 5.29 17.67 14.33
CA GLU A 52 5.43 17.57 12.88
C GLU A 52 5.78 18.93 12.25
N ALA A 53 5.13 20.00 12.69
CA ALA A 53 5.41 21.35 12.19
C ALA A 53 6.84 21.81 12.50
N VAL A 54 7.34 21.58 13.74
CA VAL A 54 8.72 21.96 14.09
C VAL A 54 9.75 21.13 13.34
N LEU A 55 9.45 19.86 13.03
CA LEU A 55 10.32 19.02 12.21
C LEU A 55 10.41 19.56 10.77
N ALA A 56 9.29 20.02 10.20
CA ALA A 56 9.27 20.66 8.89
C ALA A 56 10.05 21.99 8.89
N ILE A 57 9.90 22.82 9.93
CA ILE A 57 10.69 24.05 10.11
C ILE A 57 12.17 23.74 10.20
N ALA A 58 12.55 22.74 11.00
CA ALA A 58 13.92 22.30 11.14
C ALA A 58 14.49 21.79 9.81
N ALA A 59 13.68 21.07 9.01
CA ALA A 59 14.10 20.61 7.68
C ALA A 59 14.43 21.78 6.73
N ILE A 60 13.60 22.83 6.72
CA ILE A 60 13.83 24.04 5.90
C ILE A 60 15.05 24.81 6.38
N ASP A 61 15.25 24.93 7.70
CA ASP A 61 16.41 25.58 8.32
C ASP A 61 16.68 26.98 7.76
N ASN A 62 15.65 27.82 7.78
CA ASN A 62 15.78 29.24 7.40
C ASN A 62 16.35 30.11 8.53
N ARG A 63 16.82 29.47 9.62
CA ARG A 63 17.39 30.05 10.85
C ARG A 63 16.67 31.28 11.42
N LEU A 64 15.39 31.48 11.10
CA LEU A 64 14.63 32.69 11.47
C LEU A 64 15.34 34.00 11.10
N ILE A 65 16.09 34.01 9.98
CA ILE A 65 17.00 35.10 9.59
C ILE A 65 16.26 36.42 9.39
N ASP A 66 15.07 36.39 8.80
CA ASP A 66 14.28 37.57 8.47
C ASP A 66 12.77 37.35 8.64
N ASP A 67 11.97 38.40 8.40
CA ASP A 67 10.52 38.34 8.48
C ASP A 67 9.91 37.42 7.41
N THR A 68 10.57 37.25 6.26
CA THR A 68 10.16 36.30 5.22
C THR A 68 10.24 34.87 5.73
N ALA A 69 11.35 34.49 6.37
CA ALA A 69 11.55 33.20 7.00
C ALA A 69 10.50 32.92 8.09
N ARG A 70 10.18 33.93 8.91
CA ARG A 70 9.11 33.84 9.91
C ARG A 70 7.75 33.60 9.28
N ASN A 71 7.39 34.35 8.24
CA ASN A 71 6.13 34.18 7.52
C ASN A 71 6.01 32.79 6.86
N VAL A 72 7.10 32.25 6.32
CA VAL A 72 7.14 30.88 5.78
C VAL A 72 6.87 29.85 6.89
N ASN A 73 7.53 29.99 8.03
CA ASN A 73 7.33 29.10 9.17
C ASN A 73 5.90 29.19 9.71
N ASP A 74 5.35 30.39 9.84
CA ASP A 74 3.96 30.61 10.28
C ASP A 74 2.95 29.98 9.32
N LYS A 75 3.19 30.05 8.01
CA LYS A 75 2.36 29.37 7.01
C LYS A 75 2.35 27.86 7.22
N ILE A 76 3.53 27.26 7.40
CA ILE A 76 3.69 25.82 7.64
C ILE A 76 2.96 25.41 8.91
N ILE A 77 3.16 26.15 10.00
CA ILE A 77 2.51 25.85 11.29
C ILE A 77 0.99 25.89 11.13
N ASN A 78 0.45 26.89 10.44
CA ASN A 78 -0.98 26.99 10.20
C ASN A 78 -1.53 25.87 9.32
N GLU A 79 -0.77 25.38 8.33
CA GLU A 79 -1.14 24.21 7.52
C GLU A 79 -1.22 22.94 8.37
N TYR A 80 -0.23 22.67 9.22
CA TYR A 80 -0.25 21.53 10.14
C TYR A 80 -1.37 21.65 11.18
N ILE A 81 -1.55 22.80 11.82
CA ILE A 81 -2.68 23.03 12.75
C ILE A 81 -4.01 22.80 12.02
N GLY A 82 -4.16 23.32 10.80
CA GLY A 82 -5.37 23.16 9.99
C GLY A 82 -5.67 21.71 9.63
N PHE A 83 -4.64 20.89 9.40
CA PHE A 83 -4.77 19.46 9.16
C PHE A 83 -5.30 18.72 10.41
N TYR A 84 -4.73 18.98 11.59
CA TYR A 84 -5.16 18.35 12.84
C TYR A 84 -6.50 18.91 13.39
N PHE A 85 -6.84 20.14 13.03
CA PHE A 85 -8.02 20.88 13.49
C PHE A 85 -8.75 21.58 12.33
N PRO A 86 -9.51 20.86 11.49
CA PRO A 86 -10.25 21.45 10.38
C PRO A 86 -11.27 22.50 10.86
N SER A 87 -10.92 23.77 10.68
CA SER A 87 -11.66 25.06 10.64
C SER A 87 -12.88 25.33 11.55
N ARG A 88 -13.16 24.54 12.60
CA ARG A 88 -14.20 24.85 13.62
C ARG A 88 -13.83 24.56 15.07
N ALA A 89 -12.60 24.11 15.33
CA ALA A 89 -12.19 23.68 16.65
C ALA A 89 -11.47 24.75 17.47
N ILE A 90 -10.86 25.75 16.82
CA ILE A 90 -9.96 26.72 17.45
C ILE A 90 -10.46 28.13 17.17
N GLU A 91 -10.54 28.96 18.21
CA GLU A 91 -10.97 30.36 18.09
C GLU A 91 -9.79 31.32 17.94
N ASN A 92 -8.78 31.18 18.80
CA ASN A 92 -7.55 31.96 18.76
C ASN A 92 -6.34 31.03 18.77
N VAL A 93 -5.30 31.39 18.02
CA VAL A 93 -4.01 30.71 18.01
C VAL A 93 -2.90 31.75 18.21
N SER A 94 -2.03 31.50 19.19
CA SER A 94 -0.77 32.21 19.38
C SER A 94 0.39 31.28 19.05
N LEU A 95 1.29 31.75 18.18
CA LEU A 95 2.44 31.02 17.68
C LEU A 95 3.73 31.70 18.15
N GLY A 96 4.74 30.89 18.49
CA GLY A 96 6.09 31.39 18.77
C GLY A 96 7.14 30.35 18.41
N VAL A 97 7.96 30.65 17.41
CA VAL A 97 9.12 29.82 17.03
C VAL A 97 10.38 30.44 17.60
N THR A 98 11.17 29.64 18.31
CA THR A 98 12.50 29.99 18.81
C THR A 98 13.54 29.03 18.24
N MET A 99 14.74 29.53 18.02
CA MET A 99 15.87 28.75 17.51
C MET A 99 17.10 29.01 18.40
N THR A 100 17.91 27.97 18.61
CA THR A 100 19.21 28.04 19.27
C THR A 100 20.25 27.40 18.36
N ASP A 101 21.21 28.22 17.91
CA ASP A 101 22.29 27.80 17.00
C ASP A 101 23.50 27.37 17.83
N ASN A 102 23.77 26.06 17.84
CA ASN A 102 24.91 25.45 18.53
C ASN A 102 25.86 24.78 17.51
N VAL A 103 25.87 25.25 16.26
CA VAL A 103 26.65 24.62 15.18
C VAL A 103 28.15 24.67 15.48
N ASP A 104 28.64 25.78 16.03
CA ASP A 104 30.08 25.97 16.30
C ASP A 104 30.60 25.11 17.46
N GLU A 105 29.74 24.74 18.42
CA GLU A 105 30.13 23.96 19.61
C GLU A 105 29.86 22.46 19.45
N ASP A 106 28.65 22.11 19.00
CA ASP A 106 28.16 20.73 19.01
C ASP A 106 27.63 20.26 17.64
N GLY A 107 27.67 21.11 16.61
CA GLY A 107 27.24 20.76 15.26
C GLY A 107 25.74 20.56 15.10
N TYR A 108 24.89 21.28 15.84
CA TYR A 108 23.43 21.21 15.68
C TYR A 108 22.71 22.54 15.88
N VAL A 109 21.48 22.62 15.37
CA VAL A 109 20.52 23.71 15.61
C VAL A 109 19.27 23.13 16.26
N ASP A 110 18.83 23.74 17.36
CA ASP A 110 17.58 23.39 18.04
C ASP A 110 16.45 24.36 17.66
N TYR A 111 15.32 23.81 17.23
CA TYR A 111 14.09 24.52 16.96
C TYR A 111 13.06 24.16 18.01
N LYS A 112 12.38 25.18 18.53
CA LYS A 112 11.26 25.01 19.44
C LYS A 112 10.07 25.82 18.98
N LEU A 113 8.92 25.16 18.89
CA LEU A 113 7.64 25.72 18.50
C LEU A 113 6.70 25.73 19.71
N ASN A 114 6.31 26.91 20.14
CA ASN A 114 5.28 27.12 21.14
C ASN A 114 3.97 27.48 20.44
N ILE A 115 2.93 26.71 20.73
CA ILE A 115 1.56 26.95 20.26
C ILE A 115 0.67 27.05 21.48
N THR A 116 -0.18 28.08 21.52
CA THR A 116 -1.27 28.21 22.48
C THR A 116 -2.56 28.44 21.70
N ALA A 117 -3.56 27.61 21.93
CA ALA A 117 -4.84 27.66 21.23
C ALA A 117 -6.03 27.64 22.19
N ASP A 118 -7.04 28.46 21.90
CA ASP A 118 -8.27 28.54 22.67
C ASP A 118 -9.32 27.58 22.12
N PHE A 119 -9.84 26.72 22.99
CA PHE A 119 -10.86 25.74 22.65
C PHE A 119 -12.13 25.94 23.48
N LYS A 120 -13.28 25.87 22.82
CA LYS A 120 -14.59 25.91 23.49
C LYS A 120 -14.87 24.60 24.24
N THR A 121 -15.39 24.70 25.46
CA THR A 121 -15.85 23.57 26.26
C THR A 121 -17.26 23.13 25.85
N LEU A 122 -17.57 21.86 26.07
CA LEU A 122 -18.89 21.29 25.80
C LEU A 122 -19.91 21.69 26.88
N LEU A 123 -19.50 21.71 28.16
CA LEU A 123 -20.38 21.97 29.30
C LEU A 123 -19.78 23.06 30.21
N PRO A 124 -19.92 24.36 29.88
CA PRO A 124 -19.32 25.48 30.60
C PRO A 124 -20.05 25.81 31.90
N LEU A 125 -20.15 24.83 32.81
CA LEU A 125 -20.94 24.94 34.03
C LEU A 125 -20.31 25.89 35.06
N ALA A 126 -19.04 26.30 34.89
CA ALA A 126 -18.43 27.34 35.72
C ALA A 126 -19.19 28.68 35.61
N ASN A 127 -19.75 28.99 34.44
CA ASN A 127 -20.48 30.24 34.21
C ASN A 127 -21.76 30.34 35.06
N ILE A 128 -22.29 29.21 35.55
CA ILE A 128 -23.47 29.14 36.40
C ILE A 128 -23.13 28.69 37.84
N GLY A 129 -21.85 28.78 38.24
CA GLY A 129 -21.41 28.61 39.62
C GLY A 129 -21.01 27.19 40.03
N PHE A 130 -20.86 26.24 39.09
CA PHE A 130 -20.34 24.90 39.39
C PHE A 130 -18.81 24.84 39.32
N PRO A 131 -18.17 23.95 40.10
CA PRO A 131 -16.73 23.69 40.00
C PRO A 131 -16.41 22.88 38.73
N ALA A 132 -16.45 23.53 37.56
CA ALA A 132 -16.20 22.96 36.24
C ALA A 132 -15.32 23.90 35.39
N PHE A 133 -15.14 23.59 34.10
CA PHE A 133 -14.44 24.48 33.18
C PHE A 133 -15.35 25.65 32.74
N GLY A 134 -14.72 26.80 32.44
CA GLY A 134 -15.38 27.97 31.84
C GLY A 134 -15.66 27.77 30.35
N GLU A 135 -16.20 28.80 29.67
CA GLU A 135 -16.58 28.69 28.25
C GLU A 135 -15.43 28.28 27.31
N LYS A 136 -14.21 28.68 27.67
CA LYS A 136 -13.01 28.42 26.89
C LYS A 136 -11.89 27.94 27.80
N VAL A 137 -11.04 27.09 27.24
CA VAL A 137 -9.79 26.66 27.85
C VAL A 137 -8.66 26.88 26.86
N SER A 138 -7.65 27.64 27.29
CA SER A 138 -6.39 27.80 26.56
C SER A 138 -5.53 26.56 26.79
N ILE A 139 -5.16 25.91 25.71
CA ILE A 139 -4.31 24.72 25.72
C ILE A 139 -3.02 25.07 24.97
N GLY A 140 -1.87 24.79 25.58
CA GLY A 140 -0.58 24.97 24.93
C GLY A 140 0.32 23.75 25.07
N ASN A 141 1.43 23.79 24.32
CA ASN A 141 2.46 22.74 24.30
C ASN A 141 3.75 23.13 25.07
N GLN A 142 3.66 24.13 25.95
CA GLN A 142 4.82 24.80 26.59
C GLN A 142 5.63 23.91 27.55
N ASP A 143 5.18 22.70 27.87
CA ASP A 143 5.76 21.79 28.88
C ASP A 143 7.05 21.07 28.42
N ASN A 144 7.78 21.59 27.42
CA ASN A 144 8.97 20.96 26.79
C ASN A 144 8.79 19.53 26.23
N ASN A 145 7.62 18.91 26.36
CA ASN A 145 7.39 17.53 25.95
C ASN A 145 7.01 17.36 24.45
N SER A 146 6.82 18.44 23.72
CA SER A 146 6.43 18.42 22.29
C SER A 146 6.83 19.72 21.61
N GLY A 147 6.94 19.71 20.27
CA GLY A 147 7.30 20.90 19.52
C GLY A 147 8.78 21.28 19.64
N ASN A 148 9.67 20.32 19.84
CA ASN A 148 11.13 20.50 19.73
C ASN A 148 11.68 19.63 18.60
N ALA A 149 12.62 20.16 17.82
CA ALA A 149 13.39 19.39 16.84
C ALA A 149 14.85 19.85 16.84
N ARG A 150 15.76 18.89 16.78
CA ARG A 150 17.19 19.11 16.61
C ARG A 150 17.60 18.74 15.20
N LYS A 151 18.25 19.65 14.50
CA LYS A 151 18.92 19.37 13.23
C LYS A 151 20.43 19.32 13.44
N PHE A 152 21.02 18.14 13.26
CA PHE A 152 22.47 18.02 13.22
C PHE A 152 22.99 18.56 11.88
N ILE A 153 23.89 19.53 11.96
CA ILE A 153 24.62 20.10 10.84
C ILE A 153 25.98 19.43 10.82
N THR A 154 26.04 18.20 10.32
CA THR A 154 27.31 17.48 10.20
C THR A 154 28.10 18.06 9.02
N THR A 155 29.32 18.53 9.27
CA THR A 155 30.28 18.92 8.21
C THR A 155 30.79 17.72 7.41
N ASN A 156 30.72 16.51 7.98
CA ASN A 156 30.99 15.24 7.32
C ASN A 156 29.71 14.39 7.32
N SER A 157 28.91 14.43 6.25
CA SER A 157 27.78 13.52 6.15
C SER A 157 28.31 12.09 5.98
N VAL A 158 27.92 11.16 6.85
CA VAL A 158 28.24 9.75 6.65
C VAL A 158 27.34 9.21 5.53
N PRO A 159 27.89 8.49 4.54
CA PRO A 159 27.05 7.82 3.54
C PRO A 159 26.08 6.86 4.23
N ALA A 160 24.86 6.83 3.74
CA ALA A 160 23.83 5.93 4.24
C ALA A 160 23.11 5.26 3.08
N ASP A 161 22.59 4.07 3.37
CA ASP A 161 21.79 3.29 2.44
C ASP A 161 20.32 3.59 2.73
N TYR A 162 19.64 4.18 1.75
CA TYR A 162 18.25 4.57 1.85
C TYR A 162 17.38 3.60 1.06
N VAL A 163 16.38 3.00 1.71
CA VAL A 163 15.38 2.16 1.04
C VAL A 163 14.03 2.85 1.10
N PHE A 164 13.51 3.24 -0.06
CA PHE A 164 12.18 3.83 -0.18
C PHE A 164 11.14 2.73 -0.41
N VAL A 165 10.38 2.39 0.63
CA VAL A 165 9.21 1.50 0.52
C VAL A 165 7.97 2.34 0.27
N VAL A 166 7.41 2.27 -0.93
CA VAL A 166 6.44 3.28 -1.42
C VAL A 166 5.19 2.64 -2.00
N ASP A 167 4.03 3.18 -1.62
CA ASP A 167 2.73 2.71 -2.11
C ASP A 167 2.56 3.09 -3.59
N PHE A 168 2.25 2.11 -4.43
CA PHE A 168 1.92 2.19 -5.85
C PHE A 168 0.51 1.62 -6.13
N SER A 169 -0.33 1.52 -5.11
CA SER A 169 -1.73 1.11 -5.21
C SER A 169 -2.56 2.08 -6.06
N ALA A 170 -3.75 1.62 -6.46
CA ALA A 170 -4.70 2.41 -7.22
C ALA A 170 -5.09 3.76 -6.60
N THR A 171 -4.99 3.87 -5.28
CA THR A 171 -5.33 5.11 -4.57
C THR A 171 -4.33 6.23 -4.82
N MET A 172 -3.12 5.90 -5.28
CA MET A 172 -2.07 6.86 -5.62
C MET A 172 -2.39 7.67 -6.88
N ASN A 173 -3.32 7.18 -7.70
CA ASN A 173 -3.84 7.88 -8.87
C ASN A 173 -4.97 8.88 -8.52
N ILE A 174 -5.36 9.01 -7.25
CA ILE A 174 -6.40 9.97 -6.83
C ILE A 174 -5.85 11.39 -6.92
N ALA A 175 -6.55 12.21 -7.70
CA ALA A 175 -6.23 13.62 -7.85
C ALA A 175 -6.60 14.42 -6.59
N TYR A 176 -5.79 15.42 -6.28
CA TYR A 176 -6.06 16.44 -5.27
C TYR A 176 -5.44 17.78 -5.71
N THR A 177 -5.86 18.86 -5.07
CA THR A 177 -5.26 20.19 -5.28
C THR A 177 -4.18 20.39 -4.24
N GLY A 178 -2.94 20.62 -4.69
CA GLY A 178 -1.80 20.93 -3.81
C GLY A 178 -1.96 22.26 -3.09
N SER A 179 -1.07 22.52 -2.13
CA SER A 179 -0.99 23.82 -1.43
C SER A 179 -0.55 24.98 -2.35
N ASP A 180 -0.03 24.66 -3.53
CA ASP A 180 0.27 25.57 -4.64
C ASP A 180 -0.96 25.89 -5.52
N GLY A 181 -2.11 25.26 -5.25
CA GLY A 181 -3.34 25.40 -6.02
C GLY A 181 -3.37 24.57 -7.31
N LEU A 182 -2.34 23.78 -7.60
CA LEU A 182 -2.26 22.95 -8.81
C LEU A 182 -2.89 21.58 -8.57
N ALA A 183 -3.63 21.09 -9.57
CA ALA A 183 -4.14 19.73 -9.57
C ALA A 183 -2.98 18.76 -9.79
N THR A 184 -2.77 17.85 -8.85
CA THR A 184 -1.79 16.77 -8.94
C THR A 184 -2.41 15.46 -8.46
N ASN A 185 -1.64 14.37 -8.43
CA ASN A 185 -2.03 13.13 -7.77
C ASN A 185 -0.97 12.72 -6.74
N ARG A 186 -1.32 11.79 -5.85
CA ARG A 186 -0.43 11.36 -4.77
C ARG A 186 0.86 10.73 -5.29
N LEU A 187 0.78 10.00 -6.40
CA LEU A 187 1.96 9.41 -7.05
C LEU A 187 2.97 10.46 -7.51
N ASN A 188 2.52 11.55 -8.13
CA ASN A 188 3.38 12.62 -8.58
C ASN A 188 4.06 13.32 -7.40
N MET A 189 3.33 13.56 -6.31
CA MET A 189 3.92 14.13 -5.09
C MET A 189 4.96 13.19 -4.48
N LEU A 190 4.67 11.89 -4.40
CA LEU A 190 5.61 10.88 -3.93
C LEU A 190 6.90 10.89 -4.76
N LYS A 191 6.77 10.92 -6.10
CA LYS A 191 7.93 11.01 -7.00
C LYS A 191 8.76 12.27 -6.77
N THR A 192 8.11 13.42 -6.58
CA THR A 192 8.80 14.68 -6.25
C THR A 192 9.58 14.55 -4.96
N VAL A 193 8.94 14.08 -3.88
CA VAL A 193 9.60 13.95 -2.56
C VAL A 193 10.80 13.00 -2.64
N VAL A 194 10.64 11.82 -3.24
CA VAL A 194 11.74 10.85 -3.36
C VAL A 194 12.88 11.41 -4.22
N ASN A 195 12.55 12.07 -5.33
CA ASN A 195 13.55 12.75 -6.16
C ASN A 195 14.29 13.85 -5.38
N ASP A 196 13.60 14.63 -4.58
CA ASP A 196 14.18 15.72 -3.80
C ASP A 196 15.13 15.17 -2.72
N VAL A 197 14.79 14.05 -2.07
CA VAL A 197 15.72 13.38 -1.13
C VAL A 197 16.96 12.85 -1.85
N ILE A 198 16.78 12.16 -2.99
CA ILE A 198 17.90 11.56 -3.74
C ILE A 198 18.83 12.65 -4.30
N SER A 199 18.26 13.71 -4.88
CA SER A 199 19.01 14.84 -5.45
C SER A 199 19.61 15.76 -4.39
N GLY A 200 18.96 15.90 -3.24
CA GLY A 200 19.45 16.66 -2.09
C GLY A 200 20.61 15.98 -1.35
N SER A 201 20.76 14.66 -1.47
CA SER A 201 21.89 13.91 -0.89
C SER A 201 23.22 14.34 -1.52
N GLN A 202 23.97 15.15 -0.77
CA GLN A 202 25.28 15.68 -1.16
C GLN A 202 26.40 14.63 -1.16
N HIS A 203 26.22 13.51 -0.44
CA HIS A 203 27.23 12.45 -0.40
C HIS A 203 27.11 11.52 -1.61
N THR A 204 28.21 11.36 -2.35
CA THR A 204 28.26 10.49 -3.55
C THR A 204 28.16 9.01 -3.23
N ASP A 205 28.54 8.64 -2.01
CA ASP A 205 28.59 7.23 -1.59
C ASP A 205 27.29 6.76 -0.95
N SER A 206 26.30 7.65 -0.77
CA SER A 206 24.95 7.24 -0.33
C SER A 206 24.28 6.39 -1.41
N GLN A 207 23.72 5.26 -1.01
CA GLN A 207 23.05 4.34 -1.90
C GLN A 207 21.53 4.43 -1.72
N PHE A 208 20.79 4.14 -2.78
CA PHE A 208 19.33 4.25 -2.79
C PHE A 208 18.70 3.00 -3.38
N ALA A 209 17.61 2.53 -2.79
CA ALA A 209 16.78 1.46 -3.32
C ALA A 209 15.32 1.92 -3.34
N LEU A 210 14.52 1.34 -4.22
CA LEU A 210 13.09 1.61 -4.33
C LEU A 210 12.32 0.29 -4.30
N VAL A 211 11.44 0.14 -3.32
CA VAL A 211 10.50 -0.98 -3.19
C VAL A 211 9.09 -0.45 -3.40
N PRO A 212 8.61 -0.34 -4.66
CA PRO A 212 7.21 -0.01 -4.89
C PRO A 212 6.34 -1.22 -4.51
N PHE A 213 5.21 -0.98 -3.85
CA PHE A 213 4.30 -2.06 -3.46
C PHE A 213 2.84 -1.73 -3.77
N ASP A 214 2.05 -2.77 -3.99
CA ASP A 214 0.59 -2.73 -3.90
C ASP A 214 0.07 -3.88 -3.01
N LEU A 215 -0.49 -4.95 -3.59
CA LEU A 215 -0.69 -6.24 -2.91
C LEU A 215 0.58 -7.12 -2.96
N GLY A 216 1.56 -6.76 -3.79
CA GLY A 216 2.91 -7.33 -3.77
C GLY A 216 3.93 -6.32 -4.29
N VAL A 217 5.18 -6.75 -4.42
CA VAL A 217 6.27 -5.96 -4.99
C VAL A 217 6.49 -6.41 -6.44
N PRO A 218 6.19 -5.56 -7.45
CA PRO A 218 6.51 -5.91 -8.83
C PRO A 218 8.02 -5.92 -9.05
N PHE A 219 8.53 -6.83 -9.86
CA PHE A 219 9.95 -6.90 -10.21
C PHE A 219 10.16 -7.23 -11.69
N ARG A 220 11.31 -6.82 -12.25
CA ARG A 220 11.77 -7.32 -13.57
C ARG A 220 12.42 -8.67 -13.34
N ALA A 221 12.16 -9.67 -14.19
CA ALA A 221 12.70 -11.01 -13.98
C ALA A 221 14.23 -11.06 -13.72
N LYS A 222 15.01 -10.16 -14.34
CA LYS A 222 16.46 -10.02 -14.10
C LYS A 222 16.85 -9.63 -12.67
N ASP A 223 15.95 -8.93 -11.98
CA ASP A 223 16.08 -8.43 -10.61
C ASP A 223 15.42 -9.36 -9.58
N ALA A 224 14.98 -10.56 -10.00
CA ALA A 224 14.48 -11.58 -9.09
C ALA A 224 15.50 -11.87 -7.98
N VAL A 225 15.01 -11.97 -6.75
CA VAL A 225 15.84 -12.25 -5.57
C VAL A 225 16.10 -13.75 -5.47
N ASN A 226 15.13 -14.58 -5.90
CA ASN A 226 15.31 -16.01 -5.91
C ASN A 226 16.18 -16.45 -7.10
N ASN A 227 17.41 -16.88 -6.80
CA ASN A 227 18.40 -17.28 -7.79
C ASN A 227 18.10 -18.63 -8.48
N THR A 228 17.10 -19.38 -8.03
CA THR A 228 16.70 -20.66 -8.66
C THR A 228 15.61 -20.50 -9.71
N LEU A 229 15.07 -19.29 -9.90
CA LEU A 229 14.04 -19.04 -10.92
C LEU A 229 14.62 -19.10 -12.33
N PRO A 230 14.02 -19.88 -13.26
CA PRO A 230 14.58 -20.07 -14.61
C PRO A 230 14.48 -18.82 -15.51
N TYR A 231 13.65 -17.85 -15.13
CA TYR A 231 13.22 -16.74 -16.00
C TYR A 231 14.12 -15.51 -15.99
N ARG A 232 15.19 -15.48 -15.20
CA ARG A 232 16.00 -14.27 -14.95
C ARG A 232 16.48 -13.57 -16.23
N ASN A 233 16.77 -14.36 -17.25
CA ASN A 233 17.25 -13.88 -18.55
C ASN A 233 16.27 -14.14 -19.69
N GLU A 234 15.03 -14.56 -19.38
CA GLU A 234 14.01 -14.85 -20.38
C GLU A 234 13.28 -13.57 -20.81
N LYS A 235 12.73 -13.63 -22.02
CA LYS A 235 11.80 -12.65 -22.58
C LYS A 235 10.45 -13.31 -22.78
N ASN A 236 9.39 -12.51 -22.82
CA ASN A 236 8.06 -13.02 -23.12
C ASN A 236 7.98 -13.59 -24.55
N GLU A 237 6.81 -14.09 -24.93
CA GLU A 237 6.60 -14.74 -26.21
C GLU A 237 6.89 -13.83 -27.43
N ALA A 238 6.80 -12.50 -27.30
CA ALA A 238 7.10 -11.54 -28.37
C ALA A 238 8.43 -10.77 -28.21
N GLY A 239 9.23 -11.07 -27.17
CA GLY A 239 10.55 -10.45 -26.96
C GLY A 239 10.59 -9.30 -25.94
N GLY A 240 9.46 -8.93 -25.35
CA GLY A 240 9.38 -7.95 -24.27
C GLY A 240 9.88 -8.47 -22.93
N GLU A 241 10.04 -7.57 -21.95
CA GLU A 241 10.49 -7.94 -20.61
C GLU A 241 9.46 -8.80 -19.86
N LEU A 242 9.95 -9.76 -19.08
CA LEU A 242 9.13 -10.48 -18.11
C LEU A 242 9.01 -9.67 -16.82
N VAL A 243 7.79 -9.65 -16.30
CA VAL A 243 7.43 -8.95 -15.08
C VAL A 243 6.88 -9.96 -14.07
N GLY A 244 7.42 -9.91 -12.86
CA GLY A 244 7.02 -10.77 -11.77
C GLY A 244 6.38 -10.00 -10.62
N CYS A 245 5.91 -10.76 -9.64
CA CYS A 245 5.38 -10.25 -8.40
C CYS A 245 5.99 -11.03 -7.24
N SER A 246 6.41 -10.30 -6.21
CA SER A 246 7.01 -10.88 -5.01
C SER A 246 6.28 -10.49 -3.73
N THR A 247 6.34 -11.37 -2.74
CA THR A 247 5.89 -11.13 -1.37
C THR A 247 6.84 -11.79 -0.39
N LEU A 248 7.29 -11.04 0.62
CA LEU A 248 8.13 -11.56 1.69
C LEU A 248 7.26 -12.03 2.86
N TYR A 249 7.14 -13.35 3.04
CA TYR A 249 6.51 -13.95 4.21
C TYR A 249 6.81 -15.45 4.28
N VAL A 250 6.78 -16.01 5.48
CA VAL A 250 6.76 -17.47 5.65
C VAL A 250 5.31 -17.95 5.54
N PRO A 251 4.94 -18.69 4.48
CA PRO A 251 3.62 -19.30 4.41
C PRO A 251 3.47 -20.42 5.42
N LYS A 252 2.26 -20.58 5.97
CA LYS A 252 1.90 -21.81 6.68
C LYS A 252 2.16 -23.01 5.76
N VAL A 253 2.56 -24.14 6.34
CA VAL A 253 2.98 -25.36 5.61
C VAL A 253 2.08 -25.68 4.41
N LYS A 254 0.75 -25.64 4.55
CA LYS A 254 -0.21 -25.91 3.47
C LYS A 254 -0.01 -25.06 2.20
N PHE A 255 0.53 -23.86 2.34
CA PHE A 255 0.75 -22.88 1.27
C PHE A 255 2.25 -22.65 0.99
N SER A 256 3.14 -23.50 1.50
CA SER A 256 4.58 -23.38 1.22
C SER A 256 4.92 -23.64 -0.24
N SER A 257 6.10 -23.19 -0.66
CA SER A 257 6.66 -23.47 -2.00
C SER A 257 6.81 -24.97 -2.28
N ASP A 258 6.96 -25.80 -1.23
CA ASP A 258 6.94 -27.26 -1.36
C ASP A 258 5.56 -27.82 -1.77
N ASN A 259 4.48 -27.11 -1.45
CA ASN A 259 3.10 -27.53 -1.71
C ASN A 259 2.42 -26.75 -2.84
N ILE A 260 2.94 -25.56 -3.19
CA ILE A 260 2.42 -24.70 -4.24
C ILE A 260 3.59 -24.11 -5.03
N ASP A 261 3.73 -24.53 -6.28
CA ASP A 261 4.57 -23.85 -7.25
C ASP A 261 3.84 -22.62 -7.78
N TYR A 262 4.01 -21.48 -7.09
CA TYR A 262 3.32 -20.23 -7.42
C TYR A 262 3.55 -19.82 -8.88
N ASP A 263 4.74 -20.02 -9.42
CA ASP A 263 5.03 -19.66 -10.80
C ASP A 263 4.30 -20.55 -11.81
N PHE A 264 4.34 -21.87 -11.60
CA PHE A 264 3.58 -22.82 -12.41
C PHE A 264 2.09 -22.48 -12.44
N TRP A 265 1.50 -22.10 -11.30
CA TRP A 265 0.08 -21.79 -11.19
C TRP A 265 -0.30 -20.39 -11.68
N ALA A 266 0.63 -19.43 -11.72
CA ALA A 266 0.34 -18.01 -11.97
C ALA A 266 -0.43 -17.74 -13.28
N ASN A 267 -0.20 -18.56 -14.32
CA ASN A 267 -0.82 -18.42 -15.64
C ASN A 267 -2.02 -19.36 -15.89
N LYS A 268 -2.52 -20.06 -14.86
CA LYS A 268 -3.63 -21.02 -14.98
C LYS A 268 -4.98 -20.38 -14.65
N HIS A 269 -6.02 -20.80 -15.36
CA HIS A 269 -7.40 -20.37 -15.10
C HIS A 269 -8.08 -21.29 -14.09
N ILE A 270 -8.21 -20.81 -12.86
CA ILE A 270 -8.76 -21.59 -11.74
C ILE A 270 -10.22 -21.19 -11.49
N VAL A 271 -11.15 -22.04 -11.95
CA VAL A 271 -12.61 -21.91 -11.78
C VAL A 271 -13.07 -22.58 -10.47
N HIS A 272 -12.46 -22.17 -9.34
CA HIS A 272 -12.60 -22.80 -8.02
C HIS A 272 -14.06 -23.05 -7.55
N LYS A 273 -15.02 -22.19 -7.92
CA LYS A 273 -16.43 -22.36 -7.51
C LYS A 273 -17.12 -23.53 -8.22
N SER A 274 -16.71 -23.84 -9.45
CA SER A 274 -17.30 -24.91 -10.25
C SER A 274 -16.53 -26.21 -10.10
N TYR A 275 -15.21 -26.11 -9.91
CA TYR A 275 -14.30 -27.24 -9.80
C TYR A 275 -13.43 -27.04 -8.56
N SER A 276 -13.95 -27.39 -7.39
CA SER A 276 -13.22 -27.33 -6.11
C SER A 276 -12.36 -28.56 -5.87
N GLU A 277 -12.64 -29.66 -6.57
CA GLU A 277 -11.95 -30.94 -6.47
C GLU A 277 -11.50 -31.40 -7.86
N LEU A 278 -10.29 -31.96 -7.94
CA LEU A 278 -9.73 -32.48 -9.18
C LEU A 278 -10.45 -33.75 -9.63
N ASP A 279 -10.75 -34.63 -8.67
CA ASP A 279 -11.43 -35.90 -8.91
C ASP A 279 -12.85 -35.66 -9.44
N GLY A 280 -13.21 -36.41 -10.48
CA GLY A 280 -14.49 -36.24 -11.18
C GLY A 280 -14.57 -35.01 -12.10
N ASN A 281 -13.72 -33.99 -11.95
CA ASN A 281 -13.73 -32.77 -12.77
C ASN A 281 -12.49 -32.59 -13.66
N ARG A 282 -11.53 -33.52 -13.61
CA ARG A 282 -10.23 -33.44 -14.30
C ARG A 282 -10.33 -32.91 -15.73
N SER A 283 -11.15 -33.53 -16.58
CA SER A 283 -11.25 -33.10 -17.97
C SER A 283 -11.77 -31.66 -18.09
N ALA A 284 -12.77 -31.26 -17.32
CA ALA A 284 -13.26 -29.88 -17.34
C ALA A 284 -12.19 -28.88 -16.86
N ILE A 285 -11.39 -29.23 -15.85
CA ILE A 285 -10.29 -28.40 -15.34
C ILE A 285 -9.22 -28.22 -16.42
N PHE A 286 -8.72 -29.31 -16.99
CA PHE A 286 -7.71 -29.28 -18.06
C PHE A 286 -8.20 -28.53 -19.29
N TYR A 287 -9.47 -28.71 -19.65
CA TYR A 287 -10.10 -27.96 -20.74
C TYR A 287 -10.05 -26.44 -20.50
N ASN A 288 -10.29 -25.98 -19.27
CA ASN A 288 -10.23 -24.56 -18.94
C ASN A 288 -8.79 -24.02 -18.94
N PHE A 289 -7.83 -24.79 -18.44
CA PHE A 289 -6.41 -24.43 -18.53
C PHE A 289 -5.97 -24.27 -20.00
N ASP A 290 -6.30 -25.27 -20.82
CA ASP A 290 -5.92 -25.30 -22.23
C ASP A 290 -6.61 -24.19 -23.03
N ARG A 291 -7.92 -23.98 -22.79
CA ARG A 291 -8.68 -22.89 -23.41
C ARG A 291 -8.08 -21.53 -23.09
N SER A 292 -7.79 -21.25 -21.82
CA SER A 292 -7.20 -19.97 -21.41
C SER A 292 -5.84 -19.72 -22.05
N ARG A 293 -4.98 -20.75 -22.12
CA ARG A 293 -3.69 -20.63 -22.76
C ARG A 293 -3.84 -20.42 -24.27
N TYR A 294 -4.77 -21.10 -24.92
CA TYR A 294 -5.12 -20.83 -26.32
C TYR A 294 -5.55 -19.38 -26.54
N LEU A 295 -6.44 -18.81 -25.71
CA LEU A 295 -6.90 -17.43 -25.89
C LEU A 295 -5.76 -16.43 -25.75
N TYR A 296 -4.85 -16.65 -24.79
CA TYR A 296 -3.64 -15.85 -24.64
C TYR A 296 -2.77 -15.91 -25.90
N TYR A 297 -2.48 -17.11 -26.41
CA TYR A 297 -1.68 -17.25 -27.62
C TYR A 297 -2.38 -16.70 -28.86
N ARG A 298 -3.68 -16.91 -29.00
CA ARG A 298 -4.42 -16.47 -30.19
C ARG A 298 -4.60 -14.96 -30.23
N PHE A 299 -5.02 -14.34 -29.13
CA PHE A 299 -5.49 -12.95 -29.13
C PHE A 299 -4.46 -11.95 -28.57
N ILE A 300 -3.39 -12.43 -27.92
CA ILE A 300 -2.35 -11.56 -27.38
C ILE A 300 -1.02 -11.84 -28.09
N VAL A 301 -0.51 -13.08 -28.03
CA VAL A 301 0.79 -13.42 -28.65
C VAL A 301 0.73 -13.36 -30.17
N GLY A 302 -0.24 -14.04 -30.79
CA GLY A 302 -0.42 -14.09 -32.25
C GLY A 302 -0.65 -12.70 -32.82
N GLU A 303 -1.56 -11.93 -32.22
CA GLU A 303 -1.82 -10.54 -32.63
C GLU A 303 -0.58 -9.64 -32.48
N SER A 304 0.21 -9.79 -31.40
CA SER A 304 1.46 -9.05 -31.23
C SER A 304 2.52 -9.40 -32.28
N LEU A 305 2.57 -10.67 -32.70
CA LEU A 305 3.51 -11.15 -33.71
C LEU A 305 3.01 -10.91 -35.16
N GLY A 306 1.75 -10.50 -35.34
CA GLY A 306 1.11 -10.45 -36.66
C GLY A 306 0.85 -11.85 -37.25
N GLU A 307 0.71 -12.87 -36.40
CA GLU A 307 0.57 -14.28 -36.77
C GLU A 307 -0.86 -14.78 -36.52
N THR A 308 -1.38 -15.60 -37.44
CA THR A 308 -2.61 -16.37 -37.22
C THR A 308 -2.32 -17.61 -36.40
N ILE A 309 -3.36 -18.37 -36.01
CA ILE A 309 -3.15 -19.63 -35.29
C ILE A 309 -2.34 -20.63 -36.13
N GLU A 310 -2.56 -20.68 -37.44
CA GLU A 310 -1.79 -21.52 -38.37
C GLU A 310 -0.31 -21.10 -38.44
N GLY A 311 -0.04 -19.80 -38.27
CA GLY A 311 1.33 -19.27 -38.12
C GLY A 311 2.00 -19.78 -36.84
N LEU A 312 1.27 -19.75 -35.72
CA LEU A 312 1.74 -20.29 -34.43
C LEU A 312 1.93 -21.82 -34.47
N GLU A 313 1.11 -22.55 -35.22
CA GLU A 313 1.32 -23.99 -35.47
C GLU A 313 2.61 -24.28 -36.25
N LYS A 314 2.89 -23.51 -37.30
CA LYS A 314 4.15 -23.63 -38.06
C LYS A 314 5.38 -23.36 -37.19
N ARG A 315 5.24 -22.53 -36.17
CA ARG A 315 6.27 -22.27 -35.15
C ARG A 315 6.36 -23.36 -34.08
N SER A 316 5.50 -24.37 -34.14
CA SER A 316 5.34 -25.42 -33.12
C SER A 316 4.96 -24.88 -31.74
N TRP A 317 4.35 -23.69 -31.68
CA TRP A 317 3.88 -23.07 -30.43
C TRP A 317 2.45 -23.43 -30.12
N CYS A 318 1.67 -23.85 -31.12
CA CYS A 318 0.33 -24.38 -30.96
C CYS A 318 0.20 -25.70 -31.71
N VAL A 319 -0.62 -26.62 -31.20
CA VAL A 319 -0.88 -27.90 -31.84
C VAL A 319 -2.39 -28.15 -31.87
N LEU A 320 -2.94 -28.41 -33.06
CA LEU A 320 -4.35 -28.79 -33.22
C LEU A 320 -4.65 -30.10 -32.48
N ASN A 321 -5.63 -30.08 -31.60
CA ASN A 321 -6.05 -31.25 -30.85
C ASN A 321 -7.01 -32.11 -31.69
N GLN A 322 -6.77 -33.42 -31.78
CA GLN A 322 -7.64 -34.35 -32.50
C GLN A 322 -9.05 -34.47 -31.88
N GLN A 323 -9.15 -34.27 -30.57
CA GLN A 323 -10.41 -34.23 -29.84
C GLN A 323 -10.45 -32.95 -29.00
N ALA A 324 -11.26 -31.98 -29.42
CA ALA A 324 -11.43 -30.69 -28.77
C ALA A 324 -12.80 -30.61 -28.10
N ASN A 325 -12.89 -31.02 -26.83
CA ASN A 325 -14.12 -30.92 -26.05
C ASN A 325 -13.85 -31.05 -24.54
N PRO A 326 -14.79 -30.62 -23.67
CA PRO A 326 -14.62 -30.70 -22.22
C PRO A 326 -14.38 -32.10 -21.64
N LEU A 327 -14.88 -33.17 -22.28
CA LEU A 327 -14.68 -34.55 -21.81
C LEU A 327 -13.25 -35.05 -22.11
N ALA A 328 -12.67 -34.60 -23.22
CA ALA A 328 -11.29 -34.88 -23.60
C ALA A 328 -10.26 -34.02 -22.83
N GLY A 329 -10.72 -32.96 -22.14
CA GLY A 329 -9.86 -32.04 -21.40
C GLY A 329 -8.96 -31.18 -22.27
N ARG A 330 -9.35 -30.99 -23.53
CA ARG A 330 -8.57 -30.29 -24.55
C ARG A 330 -9.43 -29.27 -25.27
N TYR A 331 -8.88 -28.10 -25.49
CA TYR A 331 -9.49 -27.09 -26.34
C TYR A 331 -9.11 -27.33 -27.81
N MET A 332 -9.45 -26.41 -28.72
CA MET A 332 -9.17 -26.58 -30.15
C MET A 332 -7.67 -26.74 -30.43
N PHE A 333 -6.84 -25.93 -29.79
CA PHE A 333 -5.38 -26.03 -29.86
C PHE A 333 -4.79 -26.03 -28.45
N SER A 334 -3.72 -26.79 -28.27
CA SER A 334 -2.86 -26.69 -27.10
C SER A 334 -1.69 -25.78 -27.45
N CYS A 335 -1.50 -24.68 -26.73
CA CYS A 335 -0.47 -23.68 -27.06
C CYS A 335 0.54 -23.49 -25.93
N GLU A 336 1.83 -23.64 -26.25
CA GLU A 336 2.95 -23.30 -25.39
C GLU A 336 4.24 -23.12 -26.21
N LYS A 337 4.96 -22.01 -26.00
CA LYS A 337 6.24 -21.70 -26.66
C LYS A 337 7.33 -22.67 -26.19
N ASP A 338 7.31 -23.00 -24.90
CA ASP A 338 8.18 -24.00 -24.31
C ASP A 338 7.40 -25.30 -24.05
N PRO A 339 7.60 -26.36 -24.87
CA PRO A 339 6.84 -27.59 -24.72
C PRO A 339 7.01 -28.27 -23.35
N THR A 340 8.10 -27.98 -22.61
CA THR A 340 8.31 -28.51 -21.25
C THR A 340 7.31 -27.95 -20.23
N ARG A 341 6.76 -26.75 -20.49
CA ARG A 341 5.76 -26.08 -19.65
C ARG A 341 4.31 -26.48 -19.98
N SER A 342 4.10 -27.32 -20.99
CA SER A 342 2.77 -27.79 -21.35
C SER A 342 2.12 -28.55 -20.19
N ILE A 343 0.85 -28.26 -19.90
CA ILE A 343 0.06 -28.96 -18.87
C ILE A 343 -0.14 -30.46 -19.18
N PHE A 344 0.16 -30.89 -20.41
CA PHE A 344 -0.01 -32.28 -20.84
C PHE A 344 1.26 -33.11 -20.72
N THR A 345 2.36 -32.57 -20.21
CA THR A 345 3.54 -33.37 -19.87
C THR A 345 3.27 -34.18 -18.60
N PRO A 346 3.81 -35.41 -18.47
CA PRO A 346 3.63 -36.20 -17.25
C PRO A 346 4.07 -35.46 -15.98
N THR A 347 5.20 -34.73 -16.05
CA THR A 347 5.71 -33.93 -14.93
C THR A 347 4.71 -32.87 -14.47
N ASN A 348 4.16 -32.08 -15.39
CA ASN A 348 3.24 -31.01 -15.03
C ASN A 348 1.86 -31.54 -14.63
N GLN A 349 1.46 -32.70 -15.13
CA GLN A 349 0.26 -33.39 -14.65
C GLN A 349 0.41 -33.84 -13.20
N ASN A 350 1.58 -34.37 -12.80
CA ASN A 350 1.84 -34.70 -11.41
C ASN A 350 1.80 -33.47 -10.50
N ILE A 351 2.37 -32.33 -10.93
CA ILE A 351 2.27 -31.06 -10.19
C ILE A 351 0.79 -30.67 -9.99
N ILE A 352 -0.04 -30.78 -11.04
CA ILE A 352 -1.48 -30.52 -10.94
C ILE A 352 -2.12 -31.48 -9.94
N ASP A 353 -1.80 -32.77 -10.02
CA ASP A 353 -2.41 -33.81 -9.18
C ASP A 353 -2.08 -33.61 -7.70
N GLU A 354 -0.85 -33.23 -7.38
CA GLU A 354 -0.37 -33.04 -6.01
C GLU A 354 -0.82 -31.70 -5.42
N GLN A 355 -0.82 -30.63 -6.22
CA GLN A 355 -0.96 -29.26 -5.68
C GLN A 355 -2.36 -28.66 -5.82
N TYR A 356 -3.25 -29.24 -6.64
CA TYR A 356 -4.55 -28.63 -6.96
C TYR A 356 -5.38 -28.28 -5.71
N ALA A 357 -5.45 -29.18 -4.72
CA ALA A 357 -6.21 -28.94 -3.50
C ALA A 357 -5.65 -27.78 -2.65
N ALA A 358 -4.32 -27.66 -2.58
CA ALA A 358 -3.66 -26.56 -1.87
C ALA A 358 -3.92 -25.22 -2.57
N VAL A 359 -3.85 -25.21 -3.91
CA VAL A 359 -4.13 -24.04 -4.74
C VAL A 359 -5.59 -23.60 -4.67
N ILE A 360 -6.54 -24.53 -4.69
CA ILE A 360 -7.96 -24.21 -4.49
C ILE A 360 -8.16 -23.54 -3.14
N ALA A 361 -7.59 -24.11 -2.07
CA ALA A 361 -7.66 -23.51 -0.75
C ALA A 361 -7.05 -22.11 -0.69
N LEU A 362 -5.90 -21.89 -1.33
CA LEU A 362 -5.28 -20.56 -1.45
C LEU A 362 -6.21 -19.57 -2.18
N ILE A 363 -6.78 -19.98 -3.31
CA ILE A 363 -7.70 -19.14 -4.08
C ILE A 363 -8.97 -18.80 -3.27
N GLU A 364 -9.45 -19.72 -2.43
CA GLU A 364 -10.56 -19.47 -1.51
C GLU A 364 -10.21 -18.43 -0.44
N THR A 365 -8.99 -18.44 0.12
CA THR A 365 -8.58 -17.39 1.07
C THR A 365 -8.48 -16.03 0.38
N MET A 366 -7.97 -16.00 -0.86
CA MET A 366 -7.88 -14.77 -1.67
C MET A 366 -9.25 -14.20 -2.05
N ARG A 367 -10.25 -15.06 -2.30
CA ARG A 367 -11.55 -14.68 -2.89
C ARG A 367 -12.73 -14.80 -1.92
N GLY A 368 -12.47 -15.16 -0.67
CA GLY A 368 -13.46 -15.42 0.37
C GLY A 368 -14.31 -14.19 0.72
N LYS A 369 -15.55 -14.42 1.17
CA LYS A 369 -16.52 -13.36 1.50
C LYS A 369 -16.10 -12.47 2.67
N LEU A 370 -15.21 -12.93 3.57
CA LEU A 370 -15.01 -12.36 4.90
C LEU A 370 -13.70 -11.61 5.14
N SER A 371 -12.70 -11.67 4.24
CA SER A 371 -11.43 -10.98 4.49
C SER A 371 -11.43 -9.54 3.96
N PHE A 372 -10.86 -8.62 4.73
CA PHE A 372 -10.45 -7.29 4.26
C PHE A 372 -9.21 -7.37 3.34
N GLU A 373 -8.59 -8.55 3.24
CA GLU A 373 -7.30 -8.84 2.59
C GLU A 373 -7.49 -9.59 1.27
N ARG A 374 -8.57 -9.29 0.54
CA ARG A 374 -8.89 -9.97 -0.72
C ARG A 374 -7.78 -9.80 -1.75
N SER A 375 -7.62 -10.81 -2.59
CA SER A 375 -6.74 -10.82 -3.76
C SER A 375 -5.24 -10.85 -3.47
N SER A 376 -4.83 -11.14 -2.22
CA SER A 376 -3.43 -11.34 -1.84
C SER A 376 -3.10 -12.78 -1.48
N ILE A 377 -2.01 -13.33 -2.02
CA ILE A 377 -1.47 -14.63 -1.58
C ILE A 377 -0.92 -14.54 -0.15
N ALA A 378 -0.47 -13.36 0.27
CA ALA A 378 -0.03 -13.05 1.63
C ALA A 378 -1.20 -12.40 2.39
N ASN A 379 -1.89 -13.20 3.20
CA ASN A 379 -3.02 -12.77 4.02
C ASN A 379 -2.97 -13.49 5.38
N SER A 380 -3.80 -13.06 6.33
CA SER A 380 -3.86 -13.60 7.69
C SER A 380 -4.12 -15.11 7.78
N GLU A 381 -4.74 -15.71 6.76
CA GLU A 381 -4.96 -17.16 6.70
C GLU A 381 -3.74 -17.91 6.16
N THR A 382 -2.89 -17.27 5.35
CA THR A 382 -1.73 -17.91 4.70
C THR A 382 -0.41 -17.65 5.39
N ILE A 383 -0.26 -16.52 6.09
CA ILE A 383 0.98 -16.12 6.77
C ILE A 383 1.17 -16.88 8.08
N ASP A 384 2.36 -17.43 8.29
CA ASP A 384 2.85 -17.81 9.62
C ASP A 384 3.59 -16.61 10.23
N TYR A 385 2.89 -15.83 11.07
CA TYR A 385 3.46 -14.60 11.64
C TYR A 385 4.65 -14.86 12.55
N ALA A 386 4.62 -15.95 13.32
CA ALA A 386 5.70 -16.27 14.24
C ALA A 386 6.96 -16.63 13.46
N ALA A 387 6.82 -17.49 12.45
CA ALA A 387 7.95 -17.86 11.59
C ALA A 387 8.42 -16.67 10.73
N THR A 388 7.52 -15.82 10.24
CA THR A 388 7.88 -14.65 9.40
C THR A 388 8.69 -13.61 10.18
N LEU A 389 8.39 -13.42 11.47
CA LEU A 389 9.08 -12.44 12.33
C LEU A 389 10.31 -13.03 13.03
N ASP A 390 10.61 -14.30 12.81
CA ASP A 390 11.84 -14.91 13.30
C ASP A 390 13.05 -14.32 12.56
N ASP A 391 14.11 -13.97 13.30
CA ASP A 391 15.30 -13.30 12.77
C ASP A 391 15.98 -14.12 11.65
N ASP A 392 15.91 -15.45 11.73
CA ASP A 392 16.47 -16.35 10.71
C ASP A 392 15.65 -16.35 9.40
N ASN A 393 14.40 -15.91 9.46
CA ASN A 393 13.46 -15.98 8.35
C ASN A 393 13.14 -14.63 7.70
N ILE A 394 13.03 -13.55 8.49
CA ILE A 394 12.59 -12.24 8.00
C ILE A 394 13.56 -11.64 6.95
N PHE A 395 14.83 -12.03 7.00
CA PHE A 395 15.87 -11.61 6.05
C PHE A 395 16.29 -12.71 5.07
N ASN A 396 15.63 -13.87 5.10
CA ASN A 396 15.96 -14.98 4.22
C ASN A 396 15.26 -14.83 2.86
N THR A 397 16.05 -14.83 1.79
CA THR A 397 15.57 -14.74 0.41
C THR A 397 14.72 -15.94 -0.02
N ASP A 398 14.88 -17.09 0.63
CA ASP A 398 14.07 -18.29 0.37
C ASP A 398 12.59 -18.11 0.78
N ASN A 399 12.32 -17.14 1.65
CA ASN A 399 10.97 -16.76 2.09
C ASN A 399 10.34 -15.68 1.20
N VAL A 400 11.01 -15.27 0.12
CA VAL A 400 10.44 -14.37 -0.89
C VAL A 400 9.71 -15.23 -1.91
N GLN A 401 8.37 -15.22 -1.84
CA GLN A 401 7.54 -15.89 -2.83
C GLN A 401 7.49 -15.05 -4.10
N GLU A 402 7.99 -15.58 -5.20
CA GLU A 402 8.10 -14.91 -6.50
C GLU A 402 7.39 -15.71 -7.59
N PHE A 403 6.68 -15.04 -8.50
CA PHE A 403 6.09 -15.66 -9.69
C PHE A 403 6.02 -14.67 -10.86
N ILE A 404 6.11 -15.18 -12.09
CA ILE A 404 5.97 -14.37 -13.29
C ILE A 404 4.50 -14.15 -13.64
N GLN A 405 4.13 -12.90 -13.89
CA GLN A 405 2.79 -12.56 -14.33
C GLN A 405 2.67 -12.60 -15.85
N PRO A 406 1.61 -13.24 -16.39
CA PRO A 406 1.29 -13.12 -17.80
C PRO A 406 1.01 -11.65 -18.19
N TRP A 407 1.58 -11.23 -19.30
CA TRP A 407 1.30 -9.94 -19.92
C TRP A 407 -0.08 -9.96 -20.61
N ALA A 408 -1.12 -9.95 -19.78
CA ALA A 408 -2.51 -10.12 -20.19
C ALA A 408 -3.42 -9.18 -19.39
N PRO A 409 -4.69 -8.99 -19.83
CA PRO A 409 -5.66 -8.21 -19.06
C PRO A 409 -5.81 -8.73 -17.64
N ASN A 410 -6.24 -7.85 -16.72
CA ASN A 410 -6.47 -8.24 -15.33
C ASN A 410 -7.78 -9.04 -15.21
N MET A 411 -7.68 -10.35 -15.45
CA MET A 411 -8.80 -11.28 -15.40
C MET A 411 -8.34 -12.68 -14.99
N TYR A 412 -9.21 -13.39 -14.28
CA TYR A 412 -8.95 -14.75 -13.77
C TYR A 412 -8.67 -15.78 -14.87
N GLU A 413 -9.10 -15.49 -16.11
CA GLU A 413 -8.85 -16.34 -17.27
C GLU A 413 -7.37 -16.42 -17.63
N TYR A 414 -6.58 -15.38 -17.31
CA TYR A 414 -5.15 -15.33 -17.61
C TYR A 414 -4.25 -15.31 -16.38
N ARG A 415 -4.79 -14.92 -15.22
CA ARG A 415 -4.02 -14.71 -13.99
C ARG A 415 -4.69 -15.43 -12.82
N ALA A 416 -4.08 -16.49 -12.32
CA ALA A 416 -4.56 -17.21 -11.13
C ALA A 416 -4.65 -16.26 -9.93
N PHE A 417 -3.56 -15.53 -9.68
CA PHE A 417 -3.40 -14.58 -8.58
C PHE A 417 -3.78 -13.15 -8.99
N SER A 418 -4.88 -12.99 -9.73
CA SER A 418 -5.39 -11.67 -10.14
C SER A 418 -5.58 -10.75 -8.92
N GLY A 419 -4.98 -9.56 -9.00
CA GLY A 419 -4.93 -8.57 -7.91
C GLY A 419 -3.51 -8.31 -7.41
N MET A 420 -2.66 -9.32 -7.40
CA MET A 420 -1.24 -9.17 -7.06
C MET A 420 -0.51 -8.28 -8.09
N CYS A 421 0.36 -7.37 -7.62
CA CYS A 421 1.22 -6.52 -8.45
C CYS A 421 0.53 -5.89 -9.67
N GLN A 422 -0.63 -5.27 -9.46
CA GLN A 422 -1.36 -4.58 -10.53
C GLN A 422 -0.62 -3.36 -11.08
N SER A 423 0.27 -2.78 -10.28
CA SER A 423 1.20 -1.73 -10.68
C SER A 423 2.30 -2.21 -11.64
N ALA A 424 2.50 -3.52 -11.80
CA ALA A 424 3.53 -4.07 -12.68
C ALA A 424 3.20 -3.90 -14.17
N THR A 425 1.93 -3.84 -14.54
CA THR A 425 1.48 -3.78 -15.94
C THR A 425 0.42 -2.69 -16.13
N LYS A 426 0.26 -2.17 -17.35
CA LYS A 426 -0.87 -1.29 -17.69
C LYS A 426 -2.19 -2.00 -17.32
N LEU A 427 -2.92 -1.46 -16.35
CA LEU A 427 -4.13 -2.13 -15.87
C LEU A 427 -5.28 -1.94 -16.88
N ILE A 428 -5.68 -3.05 -17.51
CA ILE A 428 -6.89 -3.12 -18.33
C ILE A 428 -7.79 -4.19 -17.73
N THR A 429 -8.83 -3.74 -17.02
CA THR A 429 -9.80 -4.61 -16.35
C THR A 429 -11.03 -4.75 -17.24
N VAL A 430 -11.35 -5.99 -17.61
CA VAL A 430 -12.57 -6.33 -18.37
C VAL A 430 -13.79 -6.11 -17.48
N GLY A 431 -14.82 -5.45 -18.01
CA GLY A 431 -16.04 -5.12 -17.28
C GLY A 431 -17.11 -4.54 -18.19
N GLN A 432 -18.11 -3.86 -17.63
CA GLN A 432 -19.24 -3.32 -18.43
C GLN A 432 -18.82 -2.33 -19.53
N ARG A 433 -17.69 -1.64 -19.37
CA ARG A 433 -17.21 -0.60 -20.30
C ARG A 433 -16.05 -1.04 -21.19
N VAL A 434 -15.38 -2.13 -20.83
CA VAL A 434 -14.18 -2.62 -21.49
C VAL A 434 -14.42 -4.08 -21.82
N THR A 435 -14.57 -4.38 -23.12
CA THR A 435 -14.74 -5.75 -23.60
C THR A 435 -13.43 -6.52 -23.50
N GLN A 436 -13.52 -7.85 -23.43
CA GLN A 436 -12.36 -8.73 -23.46
C GLN A 436 -11.53 -8.55 -24.73
N ASP A 437 -12.17 -8.53 -25.90
CA ASP A 437 -11.50 -8.30 -27.20
C ASP A 437 -10.71 -6.97 -27.24
N TYR A 438 -11.29 -5.89 -26.71
CA TYR A 438 -10.57 -4.61 -26.62
C TYR A 438 -9.35 -4.72 -25.70
N ALA A 439 -9.52 -5.36 -24.53
CA ALA A 439 -8.44 -5.50 -23.56
C ALA A 439 -7.28 -6.35 -24.09
N GLU A 440 -7.59 -7.47 -24.75
CA GLU A 440 -6.61 -8.35 -25.39
C GLU A 440 -5.82 -7.61 -26.47
N LYS A 441 -6.52 -6.87 -27.35
CA LYS A 441 -5.87 -6.03 -28.39
C LYS A 441 -4.94 -4.97 -27.81
N GLU A 442 -5.34 -4.32 -26.72
CA GLU A 442 -4.48 -3.33 -26.07
C GLU A 442 -3.24 -3.95 -25.42
N MET A 443 -3.36 -5.15 -24.85
CA MET A 443 -2.20 -5.88 -24.32
C MET A 443 -1.28 -6.38 -25.44
N ALA A 444 -1.84 -6.91 -26.54
CA ALA A 444 -1.09 -7.36 -27.71
C ALA A 444 -0.17 -6.28 -28.29
N LYS A 445 -0.66 -5.03 -28.40
CA LYS A 445 0.10 -3.87 -28.89
C LYS A 445 1.38 -3.56 -28.11
N THR A 446 1.50 -4.07 -26.90
CA THR A 446 2.60 -3.74 -25.98
C THR A 446 3.38 -4.96 -25.53
N LEU A 447 3.07 -6.16 -26.05
CA LEU A 447 3.73 -7.39 -25.62
C LEU A 447 5.19 -7.44 -26.07
N ASP A 448 5.48 -7.09 -27.33
CA ASP A 448 6.84 -7.06 -27.91
C ASP A 448 7.78 -6.04 -27.22
N SER A 449 7.19 -4.97 -26.72
CA SER A 449 7.83 -3.82 -26.09
C SER A 449 7.52 -3.75 -24.59
N ALA A 450 7.05 -4.87 -24.01
CA ALA A 450 6.62 -4.94 -22.62
C ALA A 450 7.72 -4.47 -21.68
N LYS A 451 7.35 -3.54 -20.79
CA LYS A 451 8.18 -3.03 -19.70
C LYS A 451 7.31 -2.82 -18.48
N PRO A 452 7.77 -3.19 -17.27
CA PRO A 452 6.97 -3.02 -16.09
C PRO A 452 6.66 -1.54 -15.82
N SER A 453 5.42 -1.27 -15.43
CA SER A 453 4.96 0.07 -15.09
C SER A 453 5.47 0.52 -13.72
N ALA A 454 5.69 -0.40 -12.78
CA ALA A 454 6.42 -0.18 -11.53
C ALA A 454 7.26 -1.43 -11.26
N PHE A 455 8.42 -1.27 -10.62
CA PHE A 455 9.31 -2.38 -10.32
C PHE A 455 10.31 -2.05 -9.22
N LEU A 456 10.71 -3.07 -8.47
CA LEU A 456 11.83 -3.05 -7.53
C LEU A 456 13.10 -2.51 -8.21
N ILE A 457 13.73 -1.51 -7.60
CA ILE A 457 15.06 -1.04 -7.96
C ILE A 457 15.99 -1.43 -6.81
N PRO A 458 16.94 -2.37 -7.03
CA PRO A 458 17.94 -2.74 -6.04
C PRO A 458 18.79 -1.55 -5.60
N LEU A 459 19.50 -1.74 -4.50
CA LEU A 459 20.41 -0.74 -3.95
C LEU A 459 21.44 -0.29 -5.00
N THR A 460 21.48 1.00 -5.30
CA THR A 460 22.37 1.57 -6.31
C THR A 460 23.81 1.56 -5.83
N THR A 461 24.73 1.11 -6.68
CA THR A 461 26.16 1.00 -6.36
C THR A 461 26.98 2.18 -6.87
N ASN A 462 26.43 3.00 -7.76
CA ASN A 462 27.15 4.08 -8.41
C ASN A 462 26.21 5.22 -8.87
N LYS A 463 26.81 6.34 -9.29
CA LYS A 463 26.09 7.53 -9.72
C LYS A 463 25.17 7.29 -10.93
N ILE A 464 25.56 6.45 -11.88
CA ILE A 464 24.75 6.15 -13.08
C ILE A 464 23.48 5.41 -12.66
N GLU A 465 23.59 4.45 -11.74
CA GLU A 465 22.45 3.74 -11.17
C GLU A 465 21.53 4.66 -10.36
N LYS A 466 22.09 5.64 -9.64
CA LYS A 466 21.31 6.68 -8.94
C LYS A 466 20.50 7.54 -9.91
N GLU A 467 21.11 8.01 -10.99
CA GLU A 467 20.41 8.77 -12.04
C GLU A 467 19.37 7.90 -12.75
N ALA A 468 19.68 6.64 -13.02
CA ALA A 468 18.74 5.69 -13.60
C ALA A 468 17.54 5.42 -12.67
N LEU A 469 17.75 5.32 -11.35
CA LEU A 469 16.68 5.17 -10.38
C LEU A 469 15.69 6.32 -10.46
N VAL A 470 16.18 7.58 -10.44
CA VAL A 470 15.34 8.77 -10.56
C VAL A 470 14.57 8.75 -11.89
N ASN A 471 15.26 8.53 -13.00
CA ASN A 471 14.63 8.49 -14.33
C ASN A 471 13.55 7.40 -14.42
N ASN A 472 13.82 6.21 -13.88
CA ASN A 472 12.86 5.11 -13.84
C ASN A 472 11.65 5.47 -12.97
N LEU A 473 11.88 5.96 -11.74
CA LEU A 473 10.82 6.37 -10.82
C LEU A 473 9.88 7.39 -11.47
N MET A 474 10.41 8.38 -12.18
CA MET A 474 9.58 9.39 -12.85
C MET A 474 8.66 8.79 -13.91
N GLN A 475 9.06 7.69 -14.56
CA GLN A 475 8.27 6.99 -15.58
C GLN A 475 7.29 5.96 -14.98
N MET A 476 7.46 5.57 -13.71
CA MET A 476 6.62 4.53 -13.14
C MET A 476 5.15 4.94 -12.99
N GLN A 477 4.24 3.99 -13.02
CA GLN A 477 2.80 4.22 -12.86
C GLN A 477 2.25 3.35 -11.73
N ALA A 478 1.34 3.92 -10.93
CA ALA A 478 0.61 3.17 -9.93
C ALA A 478 -0.42 2.24 -10.59
N GLY A 479 -0.78 1.16 -9.88
CA GLY A 479 -1.81 0.22 -10.30
C GLY A 479 -3.15 0.90 -10.59
N GLY A 480 -4.01 0.25 -11.38
CA GLY A 480 -5.32 0.82 -11.71
C GLY A 480 -6.40 0.49 -10.67
N ARG A 481 -7.51 1.25 -10.69
CA ARG A 481 -8.66 1.01 -9.79
C ARG A 481 -9.30 -0.35 -10.04
N TYR A 482 -9.41 -1.18 -8.99
CA TYR A 482 -10.58 -2.05 -8.83
C TYR A 482 -11.81 -1.13 -8.71
N ARG A 483 -12.73 -1.23 -9.66
CA ARG A 483 -14.06 -0.62 -9.55
C ARG A 483 -15.09 -1.71 -9.35
#